data_AF-A0A9J7BNW7-F1
#
_entry.id   AF-A0A9J7BNW7-F1
#
_cell.length_a   1.000
_cell.length_b   1.000
_cell.length_c   1.000
_cell.angle_alpha   90.00
_cell.angle_beta   90.00
_cell.angle_gamma   90.00
#
_symmetry.space_group_name_H-M   'P 1'
#
loop_
_entity.id
_entity.type
_entity.pdbx_description
1 polymer ?
#
loop_
_entity_poly.entity_id
_entity_poly.type
_entity_poly.pdbx_seq_one_letter_code
_entity_poly.pdbx_strand_id
1 'polypeptide(L)' 'MVIECKHVWEHISGYLDGTLSDETREVVQKHLDHCEICSAILDSTRNIIILTADDHVFELPVGFSERLHARIDLEFPAR' A
#
# COMPACT_ATOMS: atom_id res chain seq x y z
N MET A 1 -15.93 3.45 -20.29
CA MET A 1 -15.70 1.99 -20.18
C MET A 1 -15.93 1.63 -18.72
N VAL A 2 -16.88 0.75 -18.43
CA VAL A 2 -17.14 0.30 -17.06
C VAL A 2 -16.19 -0.86 -16.80
N ILE A 3 -15.25 -0.69 -15.87
CA ILE A 3 -14.40 -1.80 -15.43
C ILE A 3 -15.16 -2.65 -14.41
N GLU A 4 -14.89 -3.94 -14.43
CA GLU A 4 -15.51 -4.91 -13.52
C GLU A 4 -14.89 -4.85 -12.12
N CYS A 5 -15.64 -5.27 -11.10
CA CYS A 5 -15.18 -5.26 -9.69
C CYS A 5 -13.82 -5.95 -9.52
N LYS A 6 -13.61 -7.10 -10.17
CA LYS A 6 -12.35 -7.85 -10.09
C LYS A 6 -11.14 -7.02 -10.55
N HIS A 7 -11.32 -6.20 -11.58
CA HIS A 7 -10.26 -5.34 -12.08
C HIS A 7 -9.98 -4.19 -11.11
N VAL A 8 -11.01 -3.66 -10.45
CA VAL A 8 -10.84 -2.64 -9.40
C VAL A 8 -10.02 -3.19 -8.24
N TRP A 9 -10.25 -4.44 -7.83
CA TRP A 9 -9.55 -5.05 -6.69
C TRP A 9 -8.03 -5.12 -6.90
N GLU A 10 -7.59 -5.36 -8.14
CA GLU A 10 -6.17 -5.35 -8.51
C GLU A 10 -5.53 -3.96 -8.34
N HIS A 11 -6.33 -2.89 -8.43
CA HIS A 11 -5.89 -1.50 -8.31
C HIS A 11 -6.10 -0.88 -6.93
N ILE A 12 -6.72 -1.57 -5.96
CA ILE A 12 -7.02 -1.00 -4.63
C ILE A 12 -5.76 -0.55 -3.90
N SER A 13 -4.69 -1.37 -3.90
CA SER A 13 -3.42 -0.99 -3.26
C SER A 13 -2.85 0.26 -3.93
N GLY A 14 -2.69 0.25 -5.25
CA GLY A 14 -2.12 1.39 -5.97
C GLY A 14 -2.97 2.65 -5.84
N TYR A 15 -4.29 2.51 -5.73
CA TYR A 15 -5.21 3.61 -5.50
C TYR A 15 -5.01 4.22 -4.10
N LEU A 16 -4.86 3.40 -3.05
CA LEU A 16 -4.56 3.83 -1.68
C LEU A 16 -3.16 4.47 -1.58
N ASP A 17 -2.17 3.89 -2.26
CA ASP A 17 -0.78 4.34 -2.27
C ASP A 17 -0.53 5.54 -3.19
N GLY A 18 -1.51 5.93 -4.01
CA GLY A 18 -1.40 7.04 -4.96
C GLY A 18 -0.44 6.77 -6.12
N THR A 19 -0.19 5.51 -6.45
CA THR A 19 0.80 5.08 -7.46
C THR A 19 0.20 4.76 -8.83
N LEU A 20 -1.12 4.79 -8.97
CA LEU A 20 -1.80 4.63 -10.26
C LEU A 20 -1.54 5.81 -11.20
N SER A 21 -1.54 5.54 -12.50
CA SER A 21 -1.63 6.61 -13.50
C SER A 21 -2.96 7.37 -13.37
N ASP A 22 -2.98 8.65 -13.73
CA ASP A 22 -4.17 9.50 -13.64
C ASP A 22 -5.38 8.88 -14.39
N GLU A 23 -5.12 8.31 -15.56
CA GLU A 23 -6.12 7.63 -16.39
C GLU A 23 -6.74 6.43 -15.67
N THR A 24 -5.91 5.59 -15.04
CA THR A 24 -6.37 4.40 -14.31
C THR A 24 -7.11 4.80 -13.04
N ARG A 25 -6.59 5.80 -12.33
CA ARG A 25 -7.20 6.34 -11.11
C ARG A 25 -8.60 6.87 -11.39
N GLU A 26 -8.80 7.61 -12.48
CA GLU A 26 -10.11 8.16 -12.83
C GLU A 26 -11.14 7.06 -13.11
N VAL A 27 -10.72 6.00 -13.82
CA VAL A 27 -11.59 4.86 -14.13
C VAL A 27 -11.96 4.08 -12.86
N VAL A 28 -10.99 3.85 -11.96
CA VAL A 28 -11.21 3.21 -10.66
C VAL A 28 -12.12 4.07 -9.78
N GLN A 29 -11.89 5.38 -9.70
CA GLN A 29 -12.74 6.31 -8.95
C GLN A 29 -14.20 6.24 -9.41
N LYS A 30 -14.44 6.32 -10.73
CA LYS A 30 -15.80 6.25 -11.28
C LYS A 30 -16.54 4.99 -10.87
N HIS A 31 -15.83 3.85 -10.74
CA HIS A 31 -16.43 2.62 -10.26
C HIS A 31 -16.71 2.67 -8.75
N LEU A 32 -15.76 3.14 -7.94
CA LEU A 32 -15.92 3.29 -6.49
C LEU A 32 -17.07 4.22 -6.10
N ASP A 33 -17.38 5.22 -6.93
CA ASP A 33 -18.50 6.14 -6.70
C ASP A 33 -19.88 5.48 -6.86
N HIS A 34 -19.96 4.34 -7.57
CA HIS A 34 -21.23 3.70 -7.97
C HIS A 34 -21.36 2.24 -7.52
N CYS A 35 -20.33 1.65 -6.90
CA CYS A 35 -20.33 0.26 -6.49
C CYS A 35 -20.06 0.11 -5.00
N GLU A 36 -21.12 -0.11 -4.22
CA GLU A 36 -21.05 -0.27 -2.76
C GLU A 36 -20.10 -1.40 -2.32
N ILE A 37 -20.00 -2.47 -3.11
CA ILE A 37 -19.10 -3.61 -2.82
C ILE A 37 -17.64 -3.15 -2.87
N CYS A 38 -17.25 -2.45 -3.93
CA CYS A 38 -15.87 -2.00 -4.09
C CYS A 38 -15.51 -0.88 -3.10
N SER A 39 -16.46 0.01 -2.77
CA SER A 39 -16.26 1.00 -1.70
C SER A 39 -16.03 0.32 -0.35
N ALA A 40 -16.84 -0.70 -0.01
CA ALA A 40 -16.67 -1.45 1.23
C ALA A 40 -15.31 -2.19 1.30
N ILE A 41 -14.82 -2.73 0.18
CA ILE A 41 -13.50 -3.38 0.13
C ILE A 41 -12.37 -2.34 0.30
N LEU A 42 -12.47 -1.19 -0.36
CA LEU A 42 -11.50 -0.10 -0.22
C LEU A 42 -11.43 0.36 1.25
N ASP A 43 -12.58 0.63 1.86
CA ASP A 43 -12.68 1.06 3.25
C ASP A 43 -12.16 -0.01 4.21
N SER A 44 -12.49 -1.29 3.97
CA SER A 44 -11.99 -2.40 4.79
C SER A 44 -10.47 -2.52 4.70
N THR A 45 -9.91 -2.41 3.50
CA THR A 45 -8.46 -2.41 3.28
C THR A 45 -7.80 -1.26 4.02
N ARG A 46 -8.35 -0.04 3.92
CA ARG A 46 -7.88 1.14 4.63
C ARG A 46 -7.94 0.96 6.15
N ASN A 47 -9.04 0.42 6.66
CA ASN A 47 -9.21 0.15 8.09
C ASN A 47 -8.21 -0.88 8.58
N ILE A 48 -7.95 -1.95 7.82
CA ILE A 48 -6.92 -2.95 8.17
C ILE A 48 -5.54 -2.29 8.21
N ILE A 49 -5.21 -1.43 7.23
CA ILE A 49 -3.93 -0.69 7.24
C ILE A 49 -3.83 0.16 8.50
N ILE A 50 -4.87 0.91 8.86
CA ILE A 50 -4.88 1.72 10.09
C ILE A 50 -4.71 0.82 11.31
N LEU A 51 -5.55 -0.19 11.48
CA LEU A 51 -5.50 -1.11 12.64
C LEU A 51 -4.16 -1.84 12.78
N THR A 52 -3.48 -2.13 11.68
CA THR A 52 -2.17 -2.78 11.69
C THR A 52 -1.01 -1.79 11.85
N ALA A 53 -1.19 -0.54 11.42
CA ALA A 53 -0.20 0.54 11.52
C ALA A 53 -0.27 1.35 12.83
N ASP A 54 -1.41 1.37 13.53
CA ASP A 54 -1.67 2.29 14.66
C ASP A 54 -0.76 2.04 15.88
N ASP A 55 -0.12 0.86 16.04
CA ASP A 55 0.63 0.59 17.28
C ASP A 55 1.83 -0.39 17.18
N HIS A 56 2.49 -0.48 16.03
CA HIS A 56 3.75 -1.24 15.93
C HIS A 56 4.92 -0.36 15.47
N VAL A 57 5.23 0.68 16.23
CA VAL A 57 6.62 1.11 16.34
C VAL A 57 7.34 0.01 17.11
N PHE A 58 7.86 -0.99 16.41
CA PHE A 58 8.81 -1.90 17.03
C PHE A 58 10.00 -1.06 17.45
N GLU A 59 10.20 -0.89 18.75
CA GLU A 59 11.50 -0.42 19.23
C GLU A 59 12.54 -1.42 18.72
N LEU A 60 13.40 -0.93 17.83
CA LEU A 60 14.46 -1.74 17.27
C LEU A 60 15.33 -2.21 18.45
N PRO A 61 15.66 -3.52 18.52
CA PRO A 61 16.59 -4.00 19.53
C PRO A 61 17.86 -3.16 19.50
N VAL A 62 18.42 -2.85 20.67
CA VAL A 62 19.62 -2.02 20.79
C VAL A 62 20.70 -2.48 19.79
N GLY A 63 21.19 -1.53 18.99
CA GLY A 63 22.20 -1.75 17.95
C GLY A 63 21.73 -2.48 16.69
N PHE A 64 20.43 -2.71 16.48
CA PHE A 64 19.93 -3.34 15.24
C PHE A 64 20.32 -2.54 13.99
N SER A 65 20.14 -1.21 14.04
CA SER A 65 20.48 -0.33 12.92
C SER A 65 21.97 -0.39 12.58
N GLU A 66 22.85 -0.34 13.59
CA GLU A 66 24.31 -0.46 13.41
C GLU A 66 24.71 -1.79 12.78
N ARG A 67 24.14 -2.92 13.25
CA ARG A 67 24.41 -4.25 12.67
C ARG A 67 23.91 -4.35 11.23
N LEU A 68 22.75 -3.76 10.93
CA LEU A 68 22.19 -3.73 9.57
C LEU A 68 23.10 -2.94 8.62
N HIS A 69 23.50 -1.73 9.00
CA HIS A 69 24.40 -0.89 8.20
C HIS A 69 25.76 -1.57 7.98
N ALA A 70 26.36 -2.13 9.03
CA ALA A 70 27.61 -2.88 8.90
C ALA A 70 27.47 -4.06 7.92
N ARG A 71 26.32 -4.74 7.89
CA ARG A 71 26.07 -5.84 6.95
C ARG A 71 25.91 -5.33 5.52
N ILE A 72 25.20 -4.22 5.32
CA ILE A 72 25.01 -3.61 4.00
C ILE A 72 26.35 -3.17 3.42
N ASP A 73 27.21 -2.52 4.22
CA ASP A 73 28.53 -2.06 3.78
C ASP A 73 29.46 -3.23 3.40
N LEU A 74 29.31 -4.38 4.06
CA LEU A 74 30.05 -5.60 3.73
C LEU A 74 29.59 -6.25 2.42
N GLU A 75 28.27 -6.27 2.17
CA GLU A 75 27.68 -6.92 1.00
C GLU A 75 27.70 -6.02 -0.24
N PHE A 76 27.67 -4.69 -0.04
CA PHE A 76 27.69 -3.68 -1.09
C PHE A 76 28.75 -2.60 -0.81
N PRO A 77 30.04 -2.95 -0.79
CA PRO A 77 31.09 -1.96 -0.63
C PRO A 77 31.00 -0.95 -1.78
N ALA A 78 30.95 0.34 -1.42
CA ALA A 78 30.96 1.43 -2.39
C ALA A 78 32.13 1.23 -3.37
N ARG A 79 31.80 1.19 -4.66
CA ARG A 79 32.73 0.92 -5.75
C ARG A 79 33.68 2.09 -5.99
#